data_AF-A0A096PA37-F1
#
_entry.id   AF-A0A096PA37-F1
#
_cell.length_a   1.000
_cell.length_b   1.000
_cell.length_c   1.000
_cell.angle_alpha   90.00
_cell.angle_beta   90.00
_cell.angle_gamma   90.00
#
_symmetry.space_group_name_H-M   'P 1'
#
loop_
_entity.id
_entity.type
_entity.pdbx_description
1 polymer ?
#
loop_
_entity_poly.entity_id
_entity_poly.type
_entity_poly.pdbx_seq_one_letter_code
_entity_poly.pdbx_strand_id
1 'polypeptide(L)'
;MTMRRAKDDGEAVRNQINLIDETTSKRFYVDAATPCEANGTMVITRDVIDPARAIHLRDLSDREVVLEGDASCAKAFVERCARTRLVIKGRVVSESVEVWGCEGVEIICESAIATTQVDDATEVTVRHPARRALGAVVFATSRDVGVAFDDEGGVVQRLDDHGLAPGDHREIPQFISRIVNGEIMTERLIRGKDEYPTTERELRASLGASLANEHLDTAPARAELRKDRGNVAFKEGNVAQAAVHYTEALDLDPSHVVALCNRAQCFLKLGEHEKALADAERAIEVKSDYVKAHFRRGLALHALERFTDAVHAFERALALDPKNVQAKDALRVAEYAVVRSRRETRT
;
A
#
# COMPACT_ATOMS: atom_id res chain seq x y z
N MET A 1 -14.20 20.90 18.01
CA MET A 1 -15.07 20.77 16.81
C MET A 1 -16.07 19.64 17.06
N THR A 2 -17.38 19.81 16.87
CA THR A 2 -18.38 18.76 17.19
C THR A 2 -18.86 18.07 15.92
N MET A 3 -18.59 16.77 15.79
CA MET A 3 -19.06 15.96 14.66
C MET A 3 -20.56 15.70 14.73
N ARG A 4 -21.22 15.64 13.57
CA ARG A 4 -22.61 15.21 13.46
C ARG A 4 -22.71 14.07 12.47
N ARG A 5 -23.52 13.06 12.80
CA ARG A 5 -23.82 11.96 11.88
C ARG A 5 -24.53 12.52 10.64
N ALA A 6 -24.10 12.09 9.46
CA ALA A 6 -24.79 12.40 8.22
C ALA A 6 -26.27 11.98 8.31
N LYS A 7 -27.19 12.84 7.88
CA LYS A 7 -28.55 12.39 7.58
C LYS A 7 -28.48 11.55 6.30
N ASP A 8 -29.26 10.47 6.24
CA ASP A 8 -29.37 9.57 5.07
C ASP A 8 -30.03 10.24 3.84
N ASP A 9 -30.34 11.53 3.94
CA ASP A 9 -30.97 12.31 2.89
C ASP A 9 -29.87 12.72 1.89
N GLY A 10 -29.88 12.13 0.70
CA GLY A 10 -28.82 12.17 -0.32
C GLY A 10 -28.42 13.53 -0.90
N GLU A 11 -28.61 14.65 -0.20
CA GLU A 11 -28.04 15.94 -0.54
C GLU A 11 -26.64 16.11 0.07
N ALA A 12 -25.64 16.25 -0.79
CA ALA A 12 -24.36 16.80 -0.38
C ALA A 12 -24.59 18.23 0.15
N VAL A 13 -24.49 18.42 1.45
CA VAL A 13 -24.67 19.73 2.06
C VAL A 13 -23.47 20.60 1.67
N ARG A 14 -23.76 21.76 1.07
CA ARG A 14 -22.73 22.72 0.63
C ARG A 14 -21.91 23.22 1.82
N ASN A 15 -20.62 23.47 1.59
CA ASN A 15 -19.66 24.03 2.55
C ASN A 15 -19.42 23.12 3.77
N GLN A 16 -19.07 21.84 3.55
CA GLN A 16 -18.84 20.89 4.63
C GLN A 16 -17.59 20.03 4.42
N ILE A 17 -17.07 19.55 5.54
CA ILE A 17 -16.05 18.51 5.60
C ILE A 17 -16.75 17.19 5.88
N ASN A 18 -16.68 16.27 4.92
CA ASN A 18 -17.28 14.94 5.02
C ASN A 18 -16.20 13.94 5.41
N LEU A 19 -16.43 13.24 6.51
CA LEU A 19 -15.54 12.23 7.06
C LEU A 19 -16.21 10.86 6.91
N ILE A 20 -15.48 9.87 6.41
CA ILE A 20 -15.99 8.50 6.26
C ILE A 20 -15.23 7.59 7.21
N ASP A 21 -15.88 7.00 8.20
CA ASP A 21 -15.24 6.05 9.15
C ASP A 21 -14.86 4.73 8.45
N GLU A 22 -13.64 4.23 8.68
CA GLU A 22 -13.10 3.01 8.06
C GLU A 22 -13.77 1.74 8.55
N THR A 23 -14.10 1.70 9.84
CA THR A 23 -14.64 0.50 10.50
C THR A 23 -16.12 0.32 10.15
N THR A 24 -16.85 1.43 10.05
CA THR A 24 -18.32 1.40 9.91
C THR A 24 -18.83 1.90 8.57
N SER A 25 -17.97 2.48 7.73
CA SER A 25 -18.35 3.17 6.47
C SER A 25 -19.39 4.28 6.67
N LYS A 26 -19.57 4.76 7.91
CA LYS A 26 -20.52 5.82 8.23
C LYS A 26 -19.95 7.18 7.86
N ARG A 27 -20.82 8.08 7.42
CA ARG A 27 -20.48 9.46 7.10
C ARG A 27 -20.74 10.38 8.29
N PHE A 28 -19.79 11.24 8.56
CA PHE A 28 -19.89 12.33 9.51
C PHE A 28 -19.64 13.62 8.79
N TYR A 29 -20.31 14.68 9.23
CA TYR A 29 -20.12 16.01 8.70
C TYR A 29 -19.62 16.94 9.77
N VAL A 30 -18.71 17.81 9.35
CA VAL A 30 -18.30 18.95 10.11
C VAL A 30 -18.70 20.21 9.35
N ASP A 31 -19.58 20.98 9.98
CA ASP A 31 -20.09 22.23 9.44
C ASP A 31 -18.96 23.27 9.42
N ALA A 32 -18.70 23.86 8.26
CA ALA A 32 -17.69 24.92 8.11
C ALA A 32 -18.01 26.21 8.89
N ALA A 33 -19.22 26.32 9.47
CA ALA A 33 -19.60 27.39 10.41
C ALA A 33 -19.23 27.11 11.89
N THR A 34 -18.69 25.93 12.21
CA THR A 34 -18.26 25.50 13.56
C THR A 34 -16.94 26.20 13.94
N PRO A 35 -16.66 26.53 15.23
CA PRO A 35 -15.63 27.52 15.55
C PRO A 35 -14.25 27.12 15.01
N CYS A 36 -13.73 28.01 14.17
CA CYS A 36 -12.34 28.06 13.74
C CYS A 36 -11.49 28.63 14.88
N GLU A 37 -10.17 28.48 14.79
CA GLU A 37 -9.28 29.37 15.53
C GLU A 37 -9.55 30.84 15.16
N ALA A 38 -9.03 31.79 15.95
CA ALA A 38 -9.31 33.22 15.77
C ALA A 38 -8.94 33.78 14.38
N ASN A 39 -8.16 33.02 13.59
CA ASN A 39 -7.72 33.33 12.22
C ASN A 39 -8.59 32.68 11.12
N GLY A 40 -9.64 31.92 11.44
CA GLY A 40 -10.47 31.23 10.46
C GLY A 40 -9.98 29.84 10.02
N THR A 41 -8.94 29.31 10.67
CA THR A 41 -8.40 27.97 10.43
C THR A 41 -9.26 26.88 11.08
N MET A 42 -9.57 25.84 10.31
CA MET A 42 -10.31 24.65 10.73
C MET A 42 -9.33 23.53 11.07
N VAL A 43 -9.27 23.14 12.33
CA VAL A 43 -8.35 22.09 12.81
C VAL A 43 -9.08 20.76 12.98
N ILE A 44 -8.55 19.70 12.38
CA ILE A 44 -9.07 18.34 12.46
C ILE A 44 -8.03 17.43 13.10
N THR A 45 -8.39 16.78 14.19
CA THR A 45 -7.52 15.92 15.00
C THR A 45 -7.97 14.45 14.95
N ARG A 46 -7.18 13.53 15.51
CA ARG A 46 -7.54 12.11 15.61
C ARG A 46 -8.89 11.90 16.31
N ASP A 47 -9.19 12.66 17.35
CA ASP A 47 -10.48 12.56 18.05
C ASP A 47 -11.67 12.90 17.15
N VAL A 48 -11.40 13.50 15.99
CA VAL A 48 -12.36 13.83 14.94
C VAL A 48 -12.37 12.79 13.80
N ILE A 49 -11.32 12.00 13.62
CA ILE A 49 -11.10 11.21 12.38
C ILE A 49 -10.75 9.73 12.60
N ASP A 50 -10.59 9.24 13.83
CA ASP A 50 -9.99 7.92 14.09
C ASP A 50 -10.90 6.69 13.82
N PRO A 51 -10.53 5.78 12.88
CA PRO A 51 -9.83 5.99 11.60
C PRO A 51 -10.84 6.24 10.45
N ALA A 52 -10.50 7.13 9.50
CA ALA A 52 -11.39 7.53 8.41
C ALA A 52 -10.85 7.14 7.01
N ARG A 53 -11.69 6.45 6.23
CA ARG A 53 -11.37 5.91 4.90
C ARG A 53 -11.11 7.01 3.89
N ALA A 54 -11.76 8.16 4.09
CA ALA A 54 -11.59 9.35 3.26
C ALA A 54 -12.05 10.60 4.00
N ILE A 55 -11.39 11.72 3.68
CA ILE A 55 -11.85 13.07 3.97
C ILE A 55 -12.27 13.71 2.64
N HIS A 56 -13.46 14.30 2.59
CA HIS A 56 -13.88 15.12 1.46
C HIS A 56 -14.06 16.57 1.93
N LEU A 57 -13.26 17.46 1.37
CA LEU A 57 -13.43 18.91 1.44
C LEU A 57 -14.24 19.31 0.22
N ARG A 58 -15.47 19.82 0.43
CA ARG A 58 -16.36 20.19 -0.67
C ARG A 58 -16.87 21.60 -0.54
N ASP A 59 -16.83 22.32 -1.66
CA ASP A 59 -17.45 23.65 -1.78
C ASP A 59 -16.90 24.65 -0.73
N LEU A 60 -15.61 24.53 -0.37
CA LEU A 60 -14.97 25.47 0.56
C LEU A 60 -14.42 26.68 -0.17
N SER A 61 -14.45 27.85 0.46
CA SER A 61 -13.87 29.07 -0.11
C SER A 61 -13.20 29.90 0.96
N ASP A 62 -11.98 30.39 0.69
CA ASP A 62 -11.22 31.25 1.60
C ASP A 62 -10.98 30.60 2.97
N ARG A 63 -10.57 29.32 2.95
CA ARG A 63 -10.38 28.52 4.17
C ARG A 63 -8.99 27.94 4.26
N GLU A 64 -8.54 27.76 5.49
CA GLU A 64 -7.43 26.89 5.82
C GLU A 64 -7.95 25.71 6.64
N VAL A 65 -7.64 24.50 6.20
CA VAL A 65 -7.97 23.25 6.88
C VAL A 65 -6.67 22.59 7.27
N VAL A 66 -6.50 22.33 8.56
CA VAL A 66 -5.30 21.70 9.13
C VAL A 66 -5.68 20.32 9.64
N LEU A 67 -5.03 19.28 9.11
CA LEU A 67 -5.02 17.95 9.70
C LEU A 67 -3.80 17.86 10.61
N GLU A 68 -3.99 17.70 11.93
CA GLU A 68 -2.89 17.66 12.89
C GLU A 68 -3.01 16.56 13.96
N GLY A 69 -1.90 16.33 14.67
CA GLY A 69 -1.75 15.20 15.60
C GLY A 69 -1.64 13.86 14.86
N ASP A 70 -2.10 12.78 15.50
CA ASP A 70 -2.12 11.43 14.91
C ASP A 70 -3.30 11.20 13.95
N ALA A 71 -3.97 12.26 13.47
CA ALA A 71 -5.10 12.13 12.55
C ALA A 71 -4.65 11.46 11.25
N SER A 72 -5.38 10.44 10.81
CA SER A 72 -5.05 9.69 9.60
C SER A 72 -6.25 9.49 8.67
N CYS A 73 -6.02 9.59 7.37
CA CYS A 73 -7.02 9.23 6.38
C CYS A 73 -6.46 8.46 5.19
N ALA A 74 -7.27 7.52 4.68
CA ALA A 74 -6.94 6.73 3.51
C ALA A 74 -7.35 7.37 2.16
N LYS A 75 -7.78 8.64 2.14
CA LYS A 75 -7.80 9.49 0.93
C LYS A 75 -8.19 10.91 1.31
N ALA A 76 -7.67 11.92 0.61
CA ALA A 76 -8.25 13.26 0.67
C ALA A 76 -8.84 13.65 -0.70
N PHE A 77 -10.09 14.06 -0.70
CA PHE A 77 -10.76 14.65 -1.86
C PHE A 77 -10.96 16.13 -1.60
N VAL A 78 -10.56 16.98 -2.54
CA VAL A 78 -10.78 18.42 -2.53
C VAL A 78 -11.60 18.74 -3.77
N GLU A 79 -12.88 19.05 -3.60
CA GLU A 79 -13.81 19.21 -4.72
C GLU A 79 -14.49 20.57 -4.66
N ARG A 80 -14.47 21.31 -5.79
CA ARG A 80 -15.13 22.63 -5.93
C ARG A 80 -14.71 23.65 -4.87
N CYS A 81 -13.46 23.57 -4.43
CA CYS A 81 -12.90 24.52 -3.47
C CYS A 81 -12.22 25.69 -4.18
N ALA A 82 -12.28 26.88 -3.59
CA ALA A 82 -11.62 28.08 -4.09
C ALA A 82 -10.74 28.73 -3.02
N ARG A 83 -9.53 29.20 -3.36
CA ARG A 83 -8.62 29.90 -2.42
C ARG A 83 -8.51 29.19 -1.07
N THR A 84 -8.30 27.86 -1.13
CA THR A 84 -8.36 26.99 0.04
C THR A 84 -7.02 26.33 0.27
N ARG A 85 -6.54 26.37 1.51
CA ARG A 85 -5.34 25.68 1.97
C ARG A 85 -5.69 24.41 2.72
N LEU A 86 -5.06 23.31 2.34
CA LEU A 86 -5.07 22.06 3.10
C LEU A 86 -3.67 21.82 3.63
N VAL A 87 -3.49 21.94 4.94
CA VAL A 87 -2.23 21.68 5.63
C VAL A 87 -2.32 20.32 6.31
N ILE A 88 -1.38 19.45 6.00
CA ILE A 88 -1.33 18.07 6.48
C ILE A 88 -0.09 17.96 7.36
N LYS A 89 -0.28 18.23 8.65
CA LYS A 89 0.74 18.16 9.71
C LYS A 89 0.81 16.80 10.43
N GLY A 90 -0.06 15.87 10.03
CA GLY A 90 -0.14 14.50 10.51
C GLY A 90 0.19 13.49 9.41
N ARG A 91 -0.27 12.24 9.56
CA ARG A 91 -0.03 11.17 8.59
C ARG A 91 -1.26 10.92 7.70
N VAL A 92 -1.20 11.23 6.41
CA VAL A 92 -2.22 10.76 5.43
C VAL A 92 -1.82 9.38 4.92
N VAL A 93 -2.51 8.36 5.43
CA VAL A 93 -2.11 6.93 5.32
C VAL A 93 -2.21 6.34 3.91
N SER A 94 -2.97 6.98 3.02
CA SER A 94 -3.09 6.52 1.63
C SER A 94 -2.21 7.21 0.63
N GLU A 95 -1.55 8.29 1.06
CA GLU A 95 -0.66 9.06 0.20
C GLU A 95 -1.35 9.45 -1.14
N SER A 96 -2.67 9.68 -1.12
CA SER A 96 -3.47 10.04 -2.29
C SER A 96 -4.36 11.26 -2.03
N VAL A 97 -4.13 12.30 -2.82
CA VAL A 97 -4.97 13.50 -2.85
C VAL A 97 -5.57 13.66 -4.23
N GLU A 98 -6.88 13.87 -4.28
CA GLU A 98 -7.56 14.20 -5.51
C GLU A 98 -8.19 15.59 -5.43
N VAL A 99 -7.91 16.41 -6.42
CA VAL A 99 -8.41 17.77 -6.56
C VAL A 99 -9.28 17.85 -7.80
N TRP A 100 -10.53 18.28 -7.63
CA TRP A 100 -11.53 18.30 -8.71
C TRP A 100 -12.25 19.64 -8.76
N GLY A 101 -12.31 20.30 -9.92
CA GLY A 101 -13.15 21.50 -10.09
C GLY A 101 -12.73 22.69 -9.20
N CYS A 102 -11.45 22.78 -8.83
CA CYS A 102 -10.96 23.74 -7.83
C CYS A 102 -10.19 24.92 -8.46
N GLU A 103 -10.09 26.03 -7.73
CA GLU A 103 -9.33 27.22 -8.14
C GLU A 103 -8.47 27.75 -6.99
N GLY A 104 -7.16 27.89 -7.18
CA GLY A 104 -6.26 28.48 -6.17
C GLY A 104 -6.17 27.64 -4.89
N VAL A 105 -6.01 26.32 -5.05
CA VAL A 105 -5.86 25.38 -3.93
C VAL A 105 -4.38 25.12 -3.66
N GLU A 106 -3.93 25.30 -2.43
CA GLU A 106 -2.58 24.90 -2.00
C GLU A 106 -2.68 23.75 -0.99
N ILE A 107 -1.98 22.66 -1.28
CA ILE A 107 -1.86 21.49 -0.42
C ILE A 107 -0.44 21.47 0.13
N ILE A 108 -0.31 21.54 1.45
CA ILE A 108 0.97 21.57 2.17
C ILE A 108 1.10 20.29 2.97
N CYS A 109 2.18 19.55 2.75
CA CYS A 109 2.35 18.21 3.32
C CYS A 109 3.64 18.13 4.11
N GLU A 110 3.57 17.71 5.37
CA GLU A 110 4.77 17.40 6.16
C GLU A 110 5.37 16.02 5.81
N SER A 111 4.63 15.19 5.07
CA SER A 111 5.11 13.94 4.47
C SER A 111 4.95 13.95 2.95
N ALA A 112 5.69 13.09 2.25
CA ALA A 112 5.47 12.89 0.82
C ALA A 112 4.04 12.35 0.56
N ILE A 113 3.37 12.88 -0.46
CA ILE A 113 2.15 12.27 -1.03
C ILE A 113 2.60 11.47 -2.24
N ALA A 114 2.20 10.21 -2.33
CA ALA A 114 2.58 9.27 -3.39
C ALA A 114 1.88 9.56 -4.71
N THR A 115 0.63 9.96 -4.63
CA THR A 115 -0.23 10.19 -5.79
C THR A 115 -1.04 11.45 -5.61
N THR A 116 -0.97 12.33 -6.59
CA THR A 116 -1.85 13.49 -6.66
C THR A 116 -2.59 13.43 -7.99
N GLN A 117 -3.91 13.43 -7.93
CA GLN A 117 -4.73 13.58 -9.10
C GLN A 117 -5.34 14.97 -9.09
N VAL A 118 -5.22 15.70 -10.19
CA VAL A 118 -5.79 17.04 -10.35
C VAL A 118 -6.57 17.07 -11.64
N ASP A 119 -7.87 17.28 -11.53
CA ASP A 119 -8.77 17.35 -12.66
C ASP A 119 -9.66 18.58 -12.63
N ASP A 120 -9.87 19.18 -13.80
CA ASP A 120 -10.65 20.40 -14.02
C ASP A 120 -10.37 21.50 -12.97
N ALA A 121 -9.10 21.70 -12.62
CA ALA A 121 -8.69 22.64 -11.60
C ALA A 121 -7.60 23.60 -12.12
N THR A 122 -7.53 24.79 -11.54
CA THR A 122 -6.56 25.83 -11.90
C THR A 122 -5.84 26.36 -10.67
N GLU A 123 -4.58 26.77 -10.84
CA GLU A 123 -3.75 27.32 -9.77
C GLU A 123 -3.60 26.37 -8.56
N VAL A 124 -3.55 25.06 -8.83
CA VAL A 124 -3.28 24.05 -7.79
C VAL A 124 -1.79 24.01 -7.52
N THR A 125 -1.41 24.07 -6.24
CA THR A 125 -0.02 23.89 -5.80
C THR A 125 0.06 22.77 -4.78
N VAL A 126 0.99 21.84 -4.98
CA VAL A 126 1.33 20.82 -3.99
C VAL A 126 2.75 21.07 -3.48
N ARG A 127 2.85 21.28 -2.17
CA ARG A 127 4.09 21.57 -1.45
C ARG A 127 4.51 20.38 -0.62
N HIS A 128 5.75 19.94 -0.83
CA HIS A 128 6.40 18.82 -0.17
C HIS A 128 7.58 19.28 0.70
N PRO A 129 8.02 18.49 1.69
CA PRO A 129 9.00 18.94 2.69
C PRO A 129 10.42 19.10 2.12
N ALA A 130 10.96 18.08 1.45
CA ALA A 130 12.27 18.20 0.79
C ALA A 130 12.31 17.37 -0.48
N ARG A 131 12.95 17.89 -1.52
CA ARG A 131 13.05 17.22 -2.83
C ARG A 131 13.63 15.80 -2.74
N ARG A 132 14.65 15.62 -1.90
CA ARG A 132 15.32 14.34 -1.62
C ARG A 132 14.48 13.33 -0.80
N ALA A 133 13.40 13.78 -0.17
CA ALA A 133 12.50 12.93 0.60
C ALA A 133 11.39 12.31 -0.25
N LEU A 134 11.28 12.72 -1.52
CA LEU A 134 10.35 12.13 -2.48
C LEU A 134 10.97 10.88 -3.12
N GLY A 135 10.32 9.72 -2.92
CA GLY A 135 10.63 8.49 -3.64
C GLY A 135 10.08 8.52 -5.07
N ALA A 136 8.79 8.20 -5.21
CA ALA A 136 8.04 8.32 -6.46
C ALA A 136 6.71 9.02 -6.21
N VAL A 137 6.53 10.21 -6.80
CA VAL A 137 5.25 10.92 -6.80
C VAL A 137 4.68 10.90 -8.21
N VAL A 138 3.42 10.49 -8.34
CA VAL A 138 2.70 10.51 -9.61
C VAL A 138 1.64 11.60 -9.59
N PHE A 139 1.80 12.58 -10.47
CA PHE A 139 0.77 13.57 -10.76
C PHE A 139 0.01 13.15 -12.00
N ALA A 140 -1.33 13.11 -11.92
CA ALA A 140 -2.18 13.03 -13.09
C ALA A 140 -2.93 14.35 -13.24
N THR A 141 -2.67 15.11 -14.30
CA THR A 141 -3.19 16.49 -14.44
C THR A 141 -3.85 16.74 -15.79
N SER A 142 -4.89 17.58 -15.80
CA SER A 142 -5.50 18.12 -17.03
C SER A 142 -5.16 19.60 -17.29
N ARG A 143 -4.50 20.27 -16.33
CA ARG A 143 -4.05 21.69 -16.38
C ARG A 143 -2.83 21.92 -15.47
N ASP A 144 -2.33 23.16 -15.47
CA ASP A 144 -1.15 23.64 -14.74
C ASP A 144 -1.21 23.36 -13.22
N VAL A 145 -0.38 22.41 -12.77
CA VAL A 145 -0.14 22.10 -11.35
C VAL A 145 1.26 22.54 -10.96
N GLY A 146 1.36 23.40 -9.95
CA GLY A 146 2.63 23.79 -9.35
C GLY A 146 3.14 22.74 -8.37
N VAL A 147 4.39 22.34 -8.52
CA VAL A 147 5.12 21.53 -7.52
C VAL A 147 6.09 22.45 -6.78
N ALA A 148 6.04 22.42 -5.45
CA ALA A 148 6.89 23.22 -4.57
C ALA A 148 7.59 22.37 -3.51
N PHE A 149 8.74 22.82 -3.04
CA PHE A 149 9.48 22.22 -1.93
C PHE A 149 9.76 23.24 -0.84
N ASP A 150 9.68 22.83 0.43
CA ASP A 150 9.96 23.73 1.56
C ASP A 150 11.42 24.18 1.59
N ASP A 151 12.36 23.33 1.13
CA ASP A 151 13.78 23.65 1.03
C ASP A 151 14.15 24.55 -0.16
N GLU A 152 13.23 24.78 -1.11
CA GLU A 152 13.49 25.59 -2.32
C GLU A 152 12.67 26.91 -2.37
N GLY A 153 11.86 27.20 -1.35
CA GLY A 153 11.26 28.53 -1.12
C GLY A 153 10.17 28.97 -2.11
N GLY A 154 9.69 28.09 -3.00
CA GLY A 154 8.67 28.44 -4.00
C GLY A 154 8.24 27.27 -4.89
N VAL A 155 7.40 27.57 -5.89
CA VAL A 155 7.05 26.62 -6.96
C VAL A 155 8.29 26.44 -7.83
N VAL A 156 8.78 25.20 -7.92
CA VAL A 156 10.01 24.85 -8.62
C VAL A 156 9.74 24.40 -10.05
N GLN A 157 8.54 23.86 -10.30
CA GLN A 157 8.11 23.45 -11.63
C GLN A 157 6.59 23.50 -11.73
N ARG A 158 6.10 23.88 -12.92
CA ARG A 158 4.70 23.74 -13.30
C ARG A 158 4.56 22.55 -14.23
N LEU A 159 3.63 21.67 -13.90
CA LEU A 159 3.29 20.48 -14.68
C LEU A 159 2.23 20.93 -15.69
N ASP A 160 2.71 21.34 -16.87
CA ASP A 160 1.89 21.83 -17.97
C ASP A 160 2.04 20.93 -19.21
N ASP A 161 1.36 21.31 -20.29
CA ASP A 161 1.36 20.56 -21.54
C ASP A 161 2.66 20.69 -22.34
N HIS A 162 3.63 21.45 -21.84
CA HIS A 162 4.90 21.78 -22.49
C HIS A 162 4.75 22.20 -23.97
N GLY A 163 3.63 22.82 -24.35
CA GLY A 163 3.35 23.25 -25.72
C GLY A 163 3.18 22.10 -26.72
N LEU A 164 2.84 20.90 -26.25
CA LEU A 164 2.53 19.77 -27.12
C LEU A 164 1.30 20.10 -28.00
N ALA A 165 1.35 19.70 -29.27
CA ALA A 165 0.34 20.09 -30.25
C ALA A 165 -1.10 19.79 -29.78
N PRO A 166 -2.08 20.70 -30.00
CA PRO A 166 -3.48 20.46 -29.64
C PRO A 166 -3.97 19.13 -30.22
N GLY A 167 -4.61 18.30 -29.38
CA GLY A 167 -5.30 17.09 -29.83
C GLY A 167 -6.65 17.41 -30.47
N ASP A 168 -7.39 16.38 -30.91
CA ASP A 168 -8.80 16.54 -31.30
C ASP A 168 -9.58 17.13 -30.10
N HIS A 169 -10.55 18.02 -30.34
CA HIS A 169 -11.41 18.61 -29.31
C HIS A 169 -12.25 17.57 -28.53
N ARG A 170 -12.21 16.30 -28.96
CA ARG A 170 -12.82 15.13 -28.30
C ARG A 170 -11.88 14.43 -27.31
N GLU A 171 -10.61 14.82 -27.26
CA GLU A 171 -9.57 14.26 -26.40
C GLU A 171 -9.14 15.31 -25.38
N ILE A 172 -8.99 14.91 -24.13
CA ILE A 172 -8.46 15.78 -23.07
C ILE A 172 -6.99 15.42 -22.94
N PRO A 173 -6.03 16.32 -23.21
CA PRO A 173 -4.63 16.04 -22.95
C PRO A 173 -4.45 15.87 -21.45
N GLN A 174 -3.95 14.70 -21.06
CA GLN A 174 -3.68 14.35 -19.69
C GLN A 174 -2.18 14.10 -19.55
N PHE A 175 -1.62 14.41 -18.38
CA PHE A 175 -0.19 14.29 -18.15
C PHE A 175 0.06 13.40 -16.94
N ILE A 176 1.09 12.58 -17.05
CA ILE A 176 1.66 11.87 -15.91
C ILE A 176 3.05 12.43 -15.66
N SER A 177 3.22 13.06 -14.51
CA SER A 177 4.55 13.47 -14.05
C SER A 177 5.00 12.56 -12.93
N ARG A 178 6.18 11.97 -13.11
CA ARG A 178 6.87 11.16 -12.10
C ARG A 178 8.03 11.96 -11.53
N ILE A 179 8.13 12.04 -10.21
CA ILE A 179 9.30 12.60 -9.55
C ILE A 179 10.18 11.45 -9.06
N VAL A 180 11.40 11.33 -9.54
CA VAL A 180 12.36 10.26 -9.16
C VAL A 180 13.69 10.91 -8.78
N ASN A 181 14.14 10.71 -7.54
CA ASN A 181 15.36 11.35 -7.00
C ASN A 181 15.36 12.89 -7.18
N GLY A 182 14.18 13.51 -7.16
CA GLY A 182 14.00 14.93 -7.40
C GLY A 182 13.91 15.34 -8.87
N GLU A 183 14.20 14.48 -9.84
CA GLU A 183 13.99 14.80 -11.26
C GLU A 183 12.53 14.56 -11.65
N ILE A 184 11.95 15.53 -12.37
CA ILE A 184 10.54 15.47 -12.79
C ILE A 184 10.50 15.04 -14.25
N MET A 185 9.84 13.91 -14.50
CA MET A 185 9.65 13.31 -15.82
C MET A 185 8.17 13.36 -16.18
N THR A 186 7.80 14.14 -17.20
CA THR A 186 6.40 14.28 -17.65
C THR A 186 6.17 13.52 -18.96
N GLU A 187 5.16 12.65 -18.96
CA GLU A 187 4.68 11.91 -20.12
C GLU A 187 3.26 12.40 -20.48
N ARG A 188 2.99 12.64 -21.78
CA ARG A 188 1.63 12.94 -22.26
C ARG A 188 0.86 11.66 -22.52
N LEU A 189 -0.38 11.63 -22.03
CA LEU A 189 -1.40 10.65 -22.37
C LEU A 189 -2.45 11.29 -23.27
N ILE A 190 -2.83 10.58 -24.33
CA ILE A 190 -3.94 10.94 -25.21
C ILE A 190 -5.05 9.92 -24.98
N ARG A 191 -6.23 10.37 -24.53
CA ARG A 191 -7.36 9.50 -24.19
C ARG A 191 -8.69 10.12 -24.62
N GLY A 192 -9.69 9.25 -24.81
CA GLY A 192 -11.07 9.67 -25.06
C GLY A 192 -11.66 10.41 -23.86
N LYS A 193 -12.62 11.30 -24.13
CA LYS A 193 -13.29 12.20 -23.16
C LYS A 193 -13.78 11.54 -21.86
N ASP A 194 -14.10 10.24 -21.88
CA ASP A 194 -14.66 9.49 -20.74
C ASP A 194 -13.63 8.60 -20.02
N GLU A 195 -12.37 8.61 -20.48
CA GLU A 195 -11.28 7.87 -19.85
C GLU A 195 -10.42 8.79 -18.98
N TYR A 196 -10.80 8.91 -17.71
CA TYR A 196 -9.97 9.60 -16.73
C TYR A 196 -8.78 8.72 -16.32
N PRO A 197 -7.59 9.31 -16.12
CA PRO A 197 -6.45 8.60 -15.55
C PRO A 197 -6.70 8.53 -14.05
N THR A 198 -6.68 7.33 -13.47
CA THR A 198 -6.42 7.24 -12.03
C THR A 198 -4.93 7.03 -11.88
N THR A 199 -4.29 7.82 -11.03
CA THR A 199 -2.87 7.64 -10.68
C THR A 199 -2.59 6.18 -10.31
N GLU A 200 -3.53 5.51 -9.65
CA GLU A 200 -3.48 4.08 -9.32
C GLU A 200 -3.43 3.14 -10.55
N ARG A 201 -4.26 3.38 -11.58
CA ARG A 201 -4.28 2.56 -12.80
C ARG A 201 -3.01 2.75 -13.61
N GLU A 202 -2.52 3.97 -13.72
CA GLU A 202 -1.37 4.30 -14.54
C GLU A 202 -0.04 3.96 -13.84
N LEU A 203 0.01 4.05 -12.50
CA LEU A 203 1.10 3.50 -11.68
C LEU A 203 1.21 1.98 -11.90
N ARG A 204 0.08 1.27 -11.92
CA ARG A 204 0.03 -0.18 -12.20
C ARG A 204 0.44 -0.52 -13.64
N ALA A 205 0.05 0.30 -14.61
CA ALA A 205 0.31 0.04 -16.03
C ALA A 205 1.74 0.42 -16.48
N SER A 206 2.35 1.47 -15.90
CA SER A 206 3.60 2.04 -16.42
C SER A 206 4.89 1.58 -15.70
N LEU A 207 4.82 1.21 -14.42
CA LEU A 207 6.03 0.97 -13.61
C LEU A 207 6.32 -0.51 -13.32
N GLY A 208 5.39 -1.41 -13.66
CA GLY A 208 5.43 -2.79 -13.15
C GLY A 208 5.33 -2.84 -11.63
N ALA A 209 5.05 -4.01 -11.06
CA ALA A 209 4.83 -4.20 -9.62
C ALA A 209 6.02 -3.83 -8.69
N SER A 210 7.10 -3.23 -9.22
CA SER A 210 8.36 -2.99 -8.52
C SER A 210 8.40 -1.68 -7.70
N LEU A 211 7.74 -0.61 -8.16
CA LEU A 211 7.79 0.71 -7.50
C LEU A 211 6.54 1.07 -6.68
N ALA A 212 5.39 0.43 -6.89
CA ALA A 212 4.16 0.62 -6.09
C ALA A 212 4.29 0.14 -4.62
N ASN A 213 5.50 -0.21 -4.21
CA ASN A 213 5.79 -1.13 -3.12
C ASN A 213 6.69 -0.51 -2.05
N GLU A 214 7.15 0.73 -2.28
CA GLU A 214 7.76 1.59 -1.25
C GLU A 214 6.70 2.38 -0.45
N HIS A 215 5.47 2.49 -0.97
CA HIS A 215 4.29 3.19 -0.43
C HIS A 215 3.51 2.46 0.66
N LEU A 216 4.11 1.43 1.29
CA LEU A 216 3.44 0.65 2.33
C LEU A 216 3.79 1.20 3.71
N ASP A 217 2.76 1.66 4.41
CA ASP A 217 2.87 2.53 5.59
C ASP A 217 3.34 1.83 6.88
N THR A 218 3.60 0.54 6.87
CA THR A 218 4.17 -0.16 8.01
C THR A 218 5.09 -1.28 7.52
N ALA A 219 6.07 -1.66 8.35
CA ALA A 219 6.91 -2.82 8.04
C ALA A 219 6.08 -4.09 7.78
N PRO A 220 4.98 -4.39 8.52
CA PRO A 220 4.04 -5.46 8.19
C PRO A 220 3.40 -5.34 6.79
N ALA A 221 2.94 -4.16 6.39
CA ALA A 221 2.35 -3.97 5.07
C ALA A 221 3.40 -4.19 3.95
N ARG A 222 4.62 -3.67 4.15
CA ARG A 222 5.77 -3.94 3.27
C ARG A 222 6.11 -5.43 3.22
N ALA A 223 6.05 -6.13 4.35
CA ALA A 223 6.29 -7.56 4.43
C ALA A 223 5.27 -8.37 3.63
N GLU A 224 3.97 -8.08 3.79
CA GLU A 224 2.88 -8.75 3.06
C GLU A 224 3.07 -8.66 1.55
N LEU A 225 3.45 -7.49 1.08
CA LEU A 225 3.70 -7.26 -0.33
C LEU A 225 4.96 -7.98 -0.84
N ARG A 226 6.07 -7.92 -0.11
CA ARG A 226 7.29 -8.69 -0.47
C ARG A 226 6.96 -10.17 -0.54
N LYS A 227 6.12 -10.67 0.38
CA LYS A 227 5.56 -12.02 0.32
C LYS A 227 4.73 -12.25 -0.95
N ASP A 228 3.90 -11.30 -1.39
CA ASP A 228 3.10 -11.47 -2.62
C ASP A 228 3.95 -11.48 -3.89
N ARG A 229 5.04 -10.69 -3.94
CA ARG A 229 6.02 -10.83 -5.03
C ARG A 229 6.67 -12.21 -5.05
N GLY A 230 7.02 -12.73 -3.87
CA GLY A 230 7.50 -14.10 -3.74
C GLY A 230 6.49 -15.12 -4.28
N ASN A 231 5.20 -14.93 -4.02
CA ASN A 231 4.14 -15.80 -4.55
C ASN A 231 4.06 -15.76 -6.08
N VAL A 232 4.21 -14.58 -6.69
CA VAL A 232 4.21 -14.40 -8.16
C VAL A 232 5.42 -15.09 -8.78
N ALA A 233 6.64 -14.78 -8.32
CA ALA A 233 7.87 -15.38 -8.83
C ALA A 233 7.87 -16.91 -8.69
N PHE A 234 7.31 -17.44 -7.61
CA PHE A 234 7.17 -18.88 -7.40
C PHE A 234 6.22 -19.53 -8.43
N LYS A 235 5.09 -18.88 -8.74
CA LYS A 235 4.14 -19.36 -9.76
C LYS A 235 4.74 -19.36 -11.16
N GLU A 236 5.60 -18.40 -11.45
CA GLU A 236 6.36 -18.31 -12.71
C GLU A 236 7.52 -19.33 -12.79
N GLY A 237 7.75 -20.09 -11.72
CA GLY A 237 8.81 -21.10 -11.65
C GLY A 237 10.18 -20.54 -11.26
N ASN A 238 10.31 -19.22 -11.02
CA ASN A 238 11.55 -18.61 -10.58
C ASN A 238 11.71 -18.73 -9.05
N VAL A 239 12.06 -19.94 -8.61
CA VAL A 239 12.14 -20.32 -7.19
C VAL A 239 13.22 -19.53 -6.44
N ALA A 240 14.36 -19.25 -7.07
CA ALA A 240 15.45 -18.49 -6.43
C ALA A 240 15.02 -17.04 -6.15
N GLN A 241 14.39 -16.37 -7.12
CA GLN A 241 13.86 -15.02 -6.94
C GLN A 241 12.74 -14.98 -5.91
N ALA A 242 11.89 -16.02 -5.86
CA ALA A 242 10.86 -16.13 -4.82
C ALA A 242 11.46 -16.16 -3.41
N ALA A 243 12.53 -16.92 -3.20
CA ALA A 243 13.24 -16.99 -1.91
C ALA A 243 13.82 -15.63 -1.48
N VAL A 244 14.33 -14.84 -2.44
CA VAL A 244 14.79 -13.47 -2.18
C VAL A 244 13.64 -12.60 -1.68
N HIS A 245 12.51 -12.57 -2.38
CA HIS A 245 11.36 -11.75 -1.98
C HIS A 245 10.75 -12.16 -0.64
N TYR A 246 10.71 -13.45 -0.31
CA TYR A 246 10.29 -13.87 1.03
C TYR A 246 11.31 -13.49 2.11
N THR A 247 12.61 -13.42 1.78
CA THR A 247 13.63 -12.92 2.71
C THR A 247 13.41 -11.44 2.99
N GLU A 248 13.21 -10.63 1.95
CA GLU A 248 12.86 -9.22 2.11
C GLU A 248 11.60 -9.02 2.97
N ALA A 249 10.61 -9.92 2.85
CA ALA A 249 9.42 -9.90 3.71
C ALA A 249 9.75 -10.14 5.18
N LEU A 250 10.66 -11.08 5.45
CA LEU A 250 11.05 -11.49 6.80
C LEU A 250 12.04 -10.54 7.46
N ASP A 251 12.81 -9.78 6.67
CA ASP A 251 13.63 -8.68 7.19
C ASP A 251 12.75 -7.55 7.76
N LEU A 252 11.54 -7.40 7.23
CA LEU A 252 10.56 -6.40 7.65
C LEU A 252 9.63 -6.90 8.76
N ASP A 253 9.18 -8.15 8.67
CA ASP A 253 8.43 -8.84 9.72
C ASP A 253 8.99 -10.26 9.93
N PRO A 254 9.92 -10.43 10.88
CA PRO A 254 10.51 -11.73 11.21
C PRO A 254 9.51 -12.78 11.74
N SER A 255 8.29 -12.35 12.09
CA SER A 255 7.21 -13.21 12.57
C SER A 255 6.17 -13.55 11.48
N HIS A 256 6.39 -13.16 10.23
CA HIS A 256 5.43 -13.42 9.16
C HIS A 256 5.37 -14.92 8.79
N VAL A 257 4.46 -15.66 9.43
CA VAL A 257 4.34 -17.13 9.34
C VAL A 257 4.17 -17.66 7.91
N VAL A 258 3.46 -16.92 7.05
CA VAL A 258 3.23 -17.31 5.66
C VAL A 258 4.52 -17.19 4.85
N ALA A 259 5.26 -16.08 5.01
CA ALA A 259 6.55 -15.88 4.34
C ALA A 259 7.58 -16.92 4.77
N LEU A 260 7.68 -17.25 6.07
CA LEU A 260 8.53 -18.35 6.58
C LEU A 260 8.21 -19.68 5.89
N CYS A 261 6.93 -20.08 5.86
CA CYS A 261 6.53 -21.36 5.24
C CYS A 261 6.74 -21.39 3.72
N ASN A 262 6.56 -20.26 3.04
CA ASN A 262 6.76 -20.18 1.60
C ASN A 262 8.24 -20.15 1.24
N ARG A 263 9.09 -19.48 2.04
CA ARG A 263 10.54 -19.52 1.88
C ARG A 263 11.10 -20.92 2.14
N ALA A 264 10.62 -21.60 3.18
CA ALA A 264 10.95 -23.02 3.43
C ALA A 264 10.63 -23.90 2.20
N GLN A 265 9.49 -23.67 1.54
CA GLN A 265 9.16 -24.39 0.30
C GLN A 265 10.13 -24.09 -0.85
N CYS A 266 10.62 -22.85 -0.95
CA CYS A 266 11.63 -22.49 -1.95
C CYS A 266 12.94 -23.20 -1.66
N PHE A 267 13.42 -23.17 -0.41
CA PHE A 267 14.63 -23.87 0.00
C PHE A 267 14.54 -25.39 -0.22
N LEU A 268 13.39 -26.02 0.04
CA LEU A 268 13.18 -27.43 -0.30
C LEU A 268 13.37 -27.71 -1.80
N LYS A 269 12.89 -26.82 -2.67
CA LYS A 269 13.03 -26.96 -4.13
C LYS A 269 14.46 -26.67 -4.62
N LEU A 270 15.19 -25.83 -3.89
CA LEU A 270 16.58 -25.47 -4.18
C LEU A 270 17.60 -26.48 -3.61
N GLY A 271 17.15 -27.45 -2.80
CA GLY A 271 18.05 -28.41 -2.14
C GLY A 271 18.65 -27.92 -0.82
N GLU A 272 18.23 -26.75 -0.34
CA GLU A 272 18.77 -26.12 0.88
C GLU A 272 17.97 -26.58 2.12
N HIS A 273 18.04 -27.87 2.42
CA HIS A 273 17.13 -28.54 3.35
C HIS A 273 17.26 -28.07 4.81
N GLU A 274 18.47 -27.73 5.27
CA GLU A 274 18.71 -27.17 6.60
C GLU A 274 18.04 -25.80 6.78
N LYS A 275 18.11 -24.94 5.76
CA LYS A 275 17.43 -23.63 5.79
C LYS A 275 15.92 -23.80 5.77
N ALA A 276 15.41 -24.75 4.99
CA ALA A 276 13.99 -25.08 4.99
C ALA A 276 13.51 -25.57 6.35
N LEU A 277 14.32 -26.38 7.04
CA LEU A 277 14.02 -26.85 8.39
C LEU A 277 13.95 -25.68 9.38
N ALA A 278 14.95 -24.79 9.37
CA ALA A 278 15.00 -23.63 10.25
C ALA A 278 13.77 -22.71 10.08
N ASP A 279 13.39 -22.41 8.85
CA ASP A 279 12.21 -21.58 8.57
C ASP A 279 10.90 -22.26 9.00
N ALA A 280 10.79 -23.59 8.80
CA ALA A 280 9.62 -24.34 9.21
C ALA A 280 9.48 -24.42 10.74
N GLU A 281 10.59 -24.59 11.46
CA GLU A 281 10.62 -24.58 12.93
C GLU A 281 10.28 -23.18 13.47
N ARG A 282 10.84 -22.13 12.88
CA ARG A 282 10.49 -20.75 13.24
C ARG A 282 9.01 -20.45 13.01
N ALA A 283 8.43 -20.95 11.92
CA ALA A 283 7.00 -20.79 11.66
C ALA A 283 6.13 -21.49 12.72
N ILE A 284 6.56 -22.66 13.22
CA ILE A 284 5.89 -23.38 14.31
C ILE A 284 6.01 -22.62 15.64
N GLU A 285 7.16 -22.00 15.92
CA GLU A 285 7.34 -21.16 17.11
C GLU A 285 6.39 -19.97 17.12
N VAL A 286 6.23 -19.30 15.97
CA VAL A 286 5.30 -18.16 15.85
C VAL A 286 3.85 -18.62 15.91
N LYS A 287 3.51 -19.70 15.19
CA LYS A 287 2.15 -20.24 15.12
C LYS A 287 2.16 -21.76 15.12
N SER A 288 1.98 -22.32 16.32
CA SER A 288 2.13 -23.75 16.60
C SER A 288 1.08 -24.65 15.93
N ASP A 289 -0.08 -24.09 15.57
CA ASP A 289 -1.18 -24.78 14.88
C ASP A 289 -1.16 -24.61 13.35
N TYR A 290 -0.10 -24.02 12.78
CA TYR A 290 0.00 -23.82 11.34
C TYR A 290 0.38 -25.11 10.61
N VAL A 291 -0.63 -25.84 10.12
CA VAL A 291 -0.51 -27.16 9.43
C VAL A 291 0.62 -27.18 8.39
N LYS A 292 0.73 -26.13 7.55
CA LYS A 292 1.73 -26.04 6.50
C LYS A 292 3.16 -26.05 7.06
N ALA A 293 3.41 -25.44 8.22
CA ALA A 293 4.74 -25.41 8.83
C ALA A 293 5.20 -26.80 9.25
N HIS A 294 4.33 -27.57 9.93
CA HIS A 294 4.60 -28.97 10.30
C HIS A 294 4.85 -29.84 9.06
N PHE A 295 4.07 -29.64 8.00
CA PHE A 295 4.28 -30.34 6.74
C PHE A 295 5.62 -29.99 6.08
N ARG A 296 6.02 -28.70 6.03
CA ARG A 296 7.33 -28.27 5.52
C ARG A 296 8.49 -28.82 6.35
N ARG A 297 8.34 -28.84 7.68
CA ARG A 297 9.31 -29.44 8.61
C ARG A 297 9.52 -30.92 8.30
N GLY A 298 8.44 -31.67 8.11
CA GLY A 298 8.51 -33.09 7.74
C GLY A 298 9.23 -33.32 6.41
N LEU A 299 8.94 -32.51 5.40
CA LEU A 299 9.63 -32.59 4.10
C LEU A 299 11.13 -32.30 4.22
N ALA A 300 11.51 -31.28 4.99
CA ALA A 300 12.91 -30.91 5.20
C ALA A 300 13.67 -32.01 5.96
N LEU A 301 13.10 -32.54 7.04
CA LEU A 301 13.68 -33.64 7.80
C LEU A 301 13.82 -34.92 6.96
N HIS A 302 12.83 -35.22 6.12
CA HIS A 302 12.91 -36.35 5.22
C HIS A 302 14.05 -36.18 4.21
N ALA A 303 14.22 -34.98 3.63
CA ALA A 303 15.30 -34.69 2.71
C ALA A 303 16.70 -34.72 3.37
N LEU A 304 16.76 -34.44 4.68
CA LEU A 304 17.95 -34.59 5.53
C LEU A 304 18.14 -36.02 6.06
N GLU A 305 17.38 -36.99 5.57
CA GLU A 305 17.39 -38.40 6.01
C GLU A 305 17.08 -38.62 7.51
N ARG A 306 16.51 -37.62 8.18
CA ARG A 306 16.03 -37.68 9.57
C ARG A 306 14.61 -38.25 9.61
N PHE A 307 14.46 -39.48 9.11
CA PHE A 307 13.15 -40.06 8.80
C PHE A 307 12.21 -40.20 10.00
N THR A 308 12.72 -40.55 11.18
CA THR A 308 11.91 -40.67 12.41
C THR A 308 11.32 -39.31 12.81
N ASP A 309 12.11 -38.24 12.75
CA ASP A 309 11.64 -36.89 13.06
C ASP A 309 10.63 -36.39 12.02
N ALA A 310 10.82 -36.78 10.75
CA ALA A 310 9.91 -36.46 9.66
C ALA A 310 8.53 -37.09 9.87
N VAL A 311 8.48 -38.37 10.28
CA VAL A 311 7.24 -39.07 10.65
C VAL A 311 6.46 -38.26 11.69
N HIS A 312 7.12 -37.87 12.79
CA HIS A 312 6.47 -37.08 13.84
C HIS A 312 5.94 -35.73 13.32
N ALA A 313 6.68 -35.04 12.46
CA ALA A 313 6.21 -33.79 11.88
C ALA A 313 4.95 -33.98 11.01
N PHE A 314 4.91 -35.04 10.19
CA PHE A 314 3.73 -35.36 9.37
C PHE A 314 2.53 -35.80 10.22
N GLU A 315 2.75 -36.59 11.28
CA GLU A 315 1.71 -36.94 12.26
C GLU A 315 1.12 -35.68 12.91
N ARG A 316 1.96 -34.70 13.29
CA ARG A 316 1.47 -33.42 13.82
C ARG A 316 0.67 -32.64 12.79
N ALA A 317 1.10 -32.59 11.53
CA ALA A 317 0.32 -31.97 10.46
C ALA A 317 -1.06 -32.64 10.29
N LEU A 318 -1.12 -33.97 10.36
CA LEU A 318 -2.37 -34.75 10.25
C LEU A 318 -3.25 -34.68 11.50
N ALA A 319 -2.68 -34.49 12.68
CA ALA A 319 -3.45 -34.25 13.89
C ALA A 319 -4.21 -32.91 13.81
N LEU A 320 -3.61 -31.89 13.16
CA LEU A 320 -4.21 -30.58 12.93
C LEU A 320 -5.17 -30.58 11.73
N ASP A 321 -4.83 -31.29 10.65
CA ASP A 321 -5.69 -31.50 9.48
C ASP A 321 -5.70 -32.97 9.02
N PRO A 322 -6.64 -33.78 9.55
CA PRO A 322 -6.75 -35.20 9.21
C PRO A 322 -7.10 -35.49 7.74
N LYS A 323 -7.52 -34.47 6.97
CA LYS A 323 -7.90 -34.62 5.56
C LYS A 323 -6.76 -34.25 4.59
N ASN A 324 -5.61 -33.82 5.11
CA ASN A 324 -4.46 -33.45 4.28
C ASN A 324 -3.86 -34.69 3.57
N VAL A 325 -4.22 -34.89 2.30
CA VAL A 325 -3.76 -36.04 1.50
C VAL A 325 -2.24 -36.04 1.33
N GLN A 326 -1.63 -34.87 1.09
CA GLN A 326 -0.19 -34.75 0.88
C GLN A 326 0.61 -35.17 2.12
N ALA A 327 0.12 -34.82 3.32
CA ALA A 327 0.75 -35.25 4.57
C ALA A 327 0.61 -36.76 4.82
N LYS A 328 -0.51 -37.39 4.43
CA LYS A 328 -0.68 -38.86 4.51
C LYS A 328 0.30 -39.59 3.60
N ASP A 329 0.43 -39.11 2.36
CA ASP A 329 1.33 -39.73 1.40
C ASP A 329 2.80 -39.56 1.84
N ALA A 330 3.17 -38.36 2.29
CA ALA A 330 4.51 -38.10 2.80
C ALA A 330 4.84 -38.89 4.07
N LEU A 331 3.87 -39.08 4.98
CA LEU A 331 4.02 -39.92 6.17
C LEU A 331 4.37 -41.36 5.78
N ARG A 332 3.61 -41.96 4.86
CA ARG A 332 3.87 -43.33 4.38
C ARG A 332 5.27 -43.49 3.78
N VAL A 333 5.72 -42.48 3.01
CA VAL A 333 7.05 -42.47 2.41
C VAL A 333 8.13 -42.41 3.50
N ALA A 334 7.94 -41.55 4.51
CA ALA A 334 8.87 -41.44 5.64
C ALA A 334 8.93 -42.71 6.50
N GLU A 335 7.78 -43.32 6.80
CA GLU A 335 7.71 -44.60 7.54
C GLU A 335 8.46 -45.72 6.80
N TYR A 336 8.28 -45.80 5.48
CA TYR A 336 9.02 -46.76 4.67
C TYR A 336 10.54 -46.50 4.72
N ALA A 337 10.97 -45.24 4.66
CA ALA A 337 12.37 -44.86 4.76
C ALA A 337 12.98 -45.24 6.13
N VAL A 338 12.23 -45.09 7.24
CA VAL A 338 12.66 -45.57 8.57
C VAL A 338 12.92 -47.07 8.56
N VAL A 339 11.99 -47.87 8.03
CA VAL A 339 12.13 -49.33 7.99
C VAL A 339 13.31 -49.74 7.12
N ARG A 340 13.50 -49.08 5.97
CA ARG A 340 14.60 -49.34 5.05
C ARG A 340 15.96 -49.03 5.69
N SER A 341 16.13 -47.83 6.24
CA SER A 341 17.37 -47.40 6.90
C SER A 341 17.78 -48.35 8.05
N ARG A 342 16.80 -48.79 8.87
CA ARG A 342 17.05 -49.77 9.96
C ARG A 342 17.56 -51.12 9.45
N ARG A 343 17.15 -51.56 8.26
CA ARG A 343 17.62 -52.80 7.65
C ARG A 343 19.05 -52.65 7.12
N GLU A 344 19.37 -51.51 6.52
CA GLU A 344 20.70 -51.19 5.98
C GLU A 344 21.75 -51.04 7.10
N THR A 345 21.38 -50.52 8.28
CA THR A 345 22.30 -50.44 9.44
C THR A 345 22.54 -51.79 10.17
N ARG A 346 21.79 -52.83 9.82
CA ARG A 346 21.88 -54.18 10.43
C ARG A 346 22.69 -55.18 9.61
N THR A 347 23.05 -54.80 8.38
CA THR A 347 23.98 -55.51 7.48
C THR A 347 25.36 -54.89 7.58
#